data_AF-A0A445N4A5-F1
#
_entry.id   AF-A0A445N4A5-F1
#
_cell.length_a   1.000
_cell.length_b   1.000
_cell.length_c   1.000
_cell.angle_alpha   90.00
_cell.angle_beta   90.00
_cell.angle_gamma   90.00
#
_symmetry.space_group_name_H-M   'P 1'
#
loop_
_entity.id
_entity.type
_entity.pdbx_description
1 polymer ?
#
loop_
_entity_poly.entity_id
_entity_poly.type
_entity_poly.pdbx_seq_one_letter_code
_entity_poly.pdbx_strand_id
1 'polypeptide(L)'
;MGYLKGLQQYLNESYEFSIFDQAVSSQDTWEMYLHKFRVIKAKLIENLKYDIKIEIKDLGNEVIPKVNIKMLYPLTQAETVSGLIKTDDKVKDLNLEPILAPAKRYHIKNKSLFPLMIEKTVVFFTLLEGEMVRGVIAGFSRYEITVNLKGGIPVTLLRHSIFDLRDKKGRSYLKSFQEVHKDWEKSGLFVP
;
A
#
# COMPACT_ATOMS: atom_id res chain seq x y z
N MET A 1 -5.51 29.70 -1.47
CA MET A 1 -4.80 28.50 -0.98
C MET A 1 -4.73 27.55 -2.16
N GLY A 2 -3.53 27.20 -2.61
CA GLY A 2 -3.40 26.37 -3.79
C GLY A 2 -3.95 24.95 -3.60
N TYR A 3 -4.37 24.34 -4.70
CA TYR A 3 -4.97 23.01 -4.76
C TYR A 3 -4.39 22.20 -5.91
N LEU A 4 -4.61 20.88 -5.88
CA LEU A 4 -4.22 19.98 -6.97
C LEU A 4 -5.43 19.74 -7.88
N LYS A 5 -5.31 20.12 -9.15
CA LYS A 5 -6.36 19.93 -10.15
C LYS A 5 -6.68 18.43 -10.28
N GLY A 6 -7.95 18.07 -10.09
CA GLY A 6 -8.45 16.69 -10.19
C GLY A 6 -8.35 15.86 -8.91
N LEU A 7 -7.62 16.30 -7.87
CA LEU A 7 -7.48 15.52 -6.64
C LEU A 7 -8.83 15.28 -5.95
N GLN A 8 -9.66 16.32 -5.81
CA GLN A 8 -10.95 16.17 -5.12
C GLN A 8 -11.88 15.22 -5.86
N GLN A 9 -11.92 15.31 -7.20
CA GLN A 9 -12.69 14.38 -8.03
C GLN A 9 -12.21 12.94 -7.81
N TYR A 10 -10.90 12.71 -7.87
CA TYR A 10 -10.31 11.39 -7.62
C TYR A 10 -10.70 10.82 -6.25
N LEU A 11 -10.65 11.65 -5.20
CA LEU A 11 -11.05 11.22 -3.86
C LEU A 11 -12.55 10.89 -3.79
N ASN A 12 -13.41 11.65 -4.44
CA ASN A 12 -14.84 11.34 -4.44
C ASN A 12 -15.14 9.99 -5.13
N GLU A 13 -14.36 9.62 -6.14
CA GLU A 13 -14.59 8.40 -6.93
C GLU A 13 -13.92 7.15 -6.31
N SER A 14 -12.74 7.29 -5.72
CA SER A 14 -11.88 6.15 -5.37
C SER A 14 -11.67 5.94 -3.86
N TYR A 15 -12.03 6.91 -3.01
CA TYR A 15 -11.54 6.91 -1.62
C TYR A 15 -12.18 5.84 -0.72
N GLU A 16 -13.41 5.45 -1.02
CA GLU A 16 -14.15 4.41 -0.31
C GLU A 16 -13.95 3.01 -0.91
N PHE A 17 -13.22 2.89 -2.02
CA PHE A 17 -12.91 1.58 -2.61
C PHE A 17 -11.99 0.79 -1.68
N SER A 18 -12.32 -0.49 -1.44
CA SER A 18 -11.44 -1.43 -0.75
C SER A 18 -11.11 -2.63 -1.64
N ILE A 19 -9.82 -2.99 -1.65
CA ILE A 19 -9.34 -4.18 -2.35
C ILE A 19 -9.98 -5.46 -1.80
N PHE A 20 -10.37 -5.44 -0.53
CA PHE A 20 -10.98 -6.60 0.13
C PHE A 20 -12.38 -6.90 -0.43
N ASP A 21 -13.15 -5.88 -0.84
CA ASP A 21 -14.46 -6.08 -1.48
C ASP A 21 -14.30 -6.74 -2.86
N GLN A 22 -13.30 -6.31 -3.62
CA GLN A 22 -12.95 -6.94 -4.89
C GLN A 22 -12.50 -8.39 -4.68
N ALA A 23 -11.63 -8.63 -3.69
CA ALA A 23 -11.11 -9.96 -3.40
C ALA A 23 -12.21 -10.93 -2.96
N VAL A 24 -13.14 -10.51 -2.10
CA VAL A 24 -14.33 -11.31 -1.73
C VAL A 24 -15.20 -11.58 -2.96
N SER A 25 -15.42 -10.58 -3.81
CA SER A 25 -16.24 -10.75 -5.02
C SER A 25 -15.61 -11.70 -6.05
N SER A 26 -14.28 -11.73 -6.14
CA SER A 26 -13.54 -12.56 -7.09
C SER A 26 -13.59 -14.06 -6.77
N GLN A 27 -13.72 -14.43 -5.48
CA GLN A 27 -13.56 -15.81 -4.99
C GLN A 27 -12.20 -16.46 -5.32
N ASP A 28 -11.25 -15.67 -5.82
CA ASP A 28 -9.90 -16.11 -6.13
C ASP A 28 -9.09 -16.33 -4.85
N THR A 29 -8.01 -17.10 -4.97
CA THR A 29 -7.03 -17.21 -3.89
C THR A 29 -6.04 -16.05 -3.98
N TRP A 30 -5.77 -15.43 -2.84
CA TRP A 30 -4.85 -14.32 -2.70
C TRP A 30 -3.65 -14.74 -1.86
N GLU A 31 -2.48 -14.21 -2.19
CA GLU A 31 -1.32 -14.27 -1.30
C GLU A 31 -1.25 -12.98 -0.50
N MET A 32 -1.18 -13.12 0.83
CA MET A 32 -1.19 -12.00 1.77
C MET A 32 0.05 -12.07 2.66
N TYR A 33 0.74 -10.94 2.75
CA TYR A 33 1.88 -10.77 3.62
C TYR A 33 1.37 -10.16 4.91
N LEU A 34 1.46 -10.92 5.98
CA LEU A 34 1.11 -10.49 7.31
C LEU A 34 2.36 -10.02 8.05
N HIS A 35 2.15 -9.21 9.07
CA HIS A 35 3.18 -8.89 10.04
C HIS A 35 3.76 -10.15 10.71
N LYS A 36 4.96 -10.01 11.26
CA LYS A 36 5.81 -11.10 11.80
C LYS A 36 6.27 -12.08 10.73
N PHE A 37 6.54 -11.58 9.53
CA PHE A 37 7.06 -12.36 8.40
C PHE A 37 6.19 -13.57 7.99
N ARG A 38 4.89 -13.55 8.33
CA ARG A 38 3.95 -14.63 7.98
C ARG A 38 3.37 -14.35 6.59
N VAL A 39 3.47 -15.31 5.67
CA VAL A 39 2.81 -15.25 4.37
C VAL A 39 1.75 -16.34 4.32
N ILE A 40 0.54 -16.00 3.89
CA ILE A 40 -0.58 -16.95 3.76
C ILE A 40 -1.17 -16.92 2.35
N LYS A 41 -1.72 -18.05 1.93
CA LYS A 41 -2.50 -18.20 0.70
C LYS A 41 -3.91 -18.55 1.10
N ALA A 42 -4.86 -17.65 0.85
CA ALA A 42 -6.22 -17.82 1.33
C ALA A 42 -7.24 -17.18 0.39
N LYS A 43 -8.48 -17.69 0.44
CA LYS A 43 -9.62 -17.03 -0.18
C LYS A 43 -10.25 -16.07 0.82
N LEU A 44 -10.71 -14.92 0.35
CA LEU A 44 -11.42 -13.97 1.20
C LEU A 44 -12.92 -14.30 1.15
N ILE A 45 -13.49 -14.61 2.32
CA ILE A 45 -14.88 -15.01 2.45
C ILE A 45 -15.76 -13.80 2.76
N GLU A 46 -15.28 -12.92 3.66
CA GLU A 46 -16.06 -11.76 4.12
C GLU A 46 -15.14 -10.59 4.46
N ASN A 47 -15.54 -9.39 4.02
CA ASN A 47 -14.87 -8.14 4.35
C ASN A 47 -15.56 -7.47 5.55
N LEU A 48 -15.04 -7.71 6.75
CA LEU A 48 -15.56 -7.07 7.97
C LEU A 48 -14.98 -5.66 8.11
N LYS A 49 -15.54 -4.85 9.01
CA LYS A 49 -15.13 -3.44 9.16
C LYS A 49 -13.63 -3.29 9.45
N TYR A 50 -13.11 -4.05 10.41
CA TYR A 50 -11.70 -3.98 10.85
C TYR A 50 -10.90 -5.26 10.59
N ASP A 51 -11.58 -6.32 10.17
CA ASP A 51 -11.05 -7.66 10.02
C ASP A 51 -11.41 -8.21 8.63
N ILE A 52 -10.80 -9.31 8.26
CA ILE A 52 -11.21 -10.12 7.11
C ILE A 52 -11.42 -11.55 7.58
N LYS A 53 -12.48 -12.19 7.10
CA LYS A 53 -12.68 -13.62 7.25
C LYS A 53 -12.10 -14.30 6.03
N ILE A 54 -11.21 -15.24 6.25
CA ILE A 54 -10.48 -15.95 5.21
C ILE A 54 -10.63 -17.45 5.35
N GLU A 55 -10.51 -18.16 4.25
CA GLU A 55 -10.42 -19.62 4.20
C GLU A 55 -9.01 -20.01 3.74
N ILE A 56 -8.28 -20.69 4.63
CA ILE A 56 -6.97 -21.25 4.33
C ILE A 56 -7.15 -22.74 4.04
N LYS A 57 -6.59 -23.20 2.92
CA LYS A 57 -6.61 -24.61 2.56
C LYS A 57 -6.05 -25.45 3.72
N ASP A 58 -6.76 -26.51 4.10
CA ASP A 58 -6.40 -27.47 5.15
C ASP A 58 -6.46 -26.96 6.61
N LEU A 59 -6.56 -25.64 6.84
CA LEU A 59 -6.65 -25.02 8.18
C LEU A 59 -8.05 -24.47 8.50
N GLY A 60 -8.91 -24.33 7.49
CA GLY A 60 -10.27 -23.85 7.64
C GLY A 60 -10.36 -22.32 7.69
N ASN A 61 -11.37 -21.81 8.41
CA ASN A 61 -11.66 -20.39 8.46
C ASN A 61 -10.91 -19.69 9.60
N GLU A 62 -10.28 -18.56 9.29
CA GLU A 62 -9.59 -17.67 10.24
C GLU A 62 -10.15 -16.24 10.09
N VAL A 63 -10.17 -15.48 11.19
CA VAL A 63 -10.48 -14.04 11.16
C VAL A 63 -9.18 -13.28 11.47
N ILE A 64 -8.77 -12.42 10.55
CA ILE A 64 -7.51 -11.67 10.65
C ILE A 64 -7.78 -10.16 10.68
N PRO A 65 -7.24 -9.42 11.66
CA PRO A 65 -7.29 -7.97 11.65
C PRO A 65 -6.60 -7.38 10.42
N LYS A 66 -7.23 -6.41 9.76
CA LYS A 66 -6.65 -5.73 8.59
C LYS A 66 -5.32 -5.04 8.89
N VAL A 67 -5.11 -4.63 10.15
CA VAL A 67 -3.85 -4.03 10.63
C VAL A 67 -2.69 -5.04 10.71
N ASN A 68 -2.97 -6.33 10.57
CA ASN A 68 -1.93 -7.34 10.47
C ASN A 68 -1.50 -7.60 9.02
N ILE A 69 -2.18 -7.03 8.02
CA ILE A 69 -1.91 -7.28 6.60
C ILE A 69 -1.04 -6.15 6.05
N LYS A 70 0.16 -6.47 5.58
CA LYS A 70 1.10 -5.51 5.00
C LYS A 70 0.81 -5.24 3.53
N MET A 71 0.62 -6.30 2.76
CA MET A 71 0.30 -6.24 1.33
C MET A 71 -0.38 -7.53 0.85
N LEU A 72 -1.03 -7.44 -0.31
CA LEU A 72 -1.70 -8.58 -0.94
C LEU A 72 -1.79 -8.44 -2.47
N TYR A 73 -1.90 -9.59 -3.13
CA TYR A 73 -2.10 -9.72 -4.59
C TYR A 73 -2.71 -11.10 -4.94
N PRO A 74 -3.33 -11.25 -6.13
CA PRO A 74 -3.87 -12.54 -6.56
C PRO A 74 -2.77 -13.62 -6.65
N LEU A 75 -3.08 -14.84 -6.21
CA LEU A 75 -2.11 -15.95 -6.17
C LEU A 75 -1.51 -16.27 -7.56
N THR A 76 -2.26 -16.01 -8.63
CA THR A 76 -1.82 -16.17 -10.02
C THR A 76 -0.59 -15.33 -10.38
N GLN A 77 -0.27 -14.31 -9.58
CA GLN A 77 0.85 -13.39 -9.79
C GLN A 77 2.02 -13.65 -8.82
N ALA A 78 1.90 -14.61 -7.91
CA ALA A 78 2.79 -14.76 -6.76
C ALA A 78 4.25 -15.01 -7.10
N GLU A 79 4.52 -15.87 -8.08
CA GLU A 79 5.89 -16.17 -8.52
C GLU A 79 6.59 -14.91 -9.05
N THR A 80 5.89 -14.14 -9.90
CA THR A 80 6.44 -12.91 -10.45
C THR A 80 6.60 -11.81 -9.40
N VAL A 81 5.60 -11.64 -8.52
CA VAL A 81 5.64 -10.61 -7.48
C VAL A 81 6.73 -10.89 -6.44
N SER A 82 6.83 -12.14 -5.96
CA SER A 82 7.86 -12.52 -4.98
C SER A 82 9.28 -12.27 -5.50
N GLY A 83 9.55 -12.51 -6.78
CA GLY A 83 10.84 -12.18 -7.40
C GLY A 83 11.13 -10.68 -7.56
N LEU A 84 10.12 -9.81 -7.41
CA LEU A 84 10.26 -8.35 -7.53
C LEU A 84 10.33 -7.64 -6.17
N ILE A 85 9.89 -8.29 -5.11
CA ILE A 85 10.02 -7.80 -3.73
C ILE A 85 11.47 -8.01 -3.28
N LYS A 86 12.06 -6.95 -2.74
CA LYS A 86 13.39 -7.01 -2.12
C LYS A 86 13.27 -6.82 -0.61
N THR A 87 14.35 -7.06 0.11
CA THR A 87 14.43 -6.78 1.55
C THR A 87 15.47 -5.69 1.80
N ASP A 88 15.11 -4.69 2.57
CA ASP A 88 16.05 -3.74 3.19
C ASP A 88 16.43 -4.29 4.57
N ASP A 89 17.61 -4.90 4.65
CA ASP A 89 18.10 -5.52 5.88
C ASP A 89 18.20 -4.50 7.03
N LYS A 90 18.49 -3.22 6.74
CA LYS A 90 18.59 -2.20 7.79
C LYS A 90 17.26 -1.95 8.46
N VAL A 91 16.16 -1.96 7.70
CA VAL A 91 14.81 -1.78 8.25
C VAL A 91 14.33 -3.06 8.91
N LYS A 92 14.61 -4.22 8.32
CA LYS A 92 14.33 -5.52 8.91
C LYS A 92 14.98 -5.67 10.29
N ASP A 93 16.23 -5.26 10.44
CA ASP A 93 17.00 -5.32 11.69
C ASP A 93 16.44 -4.41 12.80
N LEU A 94 15.59 -3.42 12.45
CA LEU A 94 14.88 -2.60 13.44
C LEU A 94 13.78 -3.39 14.17
N ASN A 95 13.35 -4.54 13.65
CA ASN A 95 12.31 -5.39 14.23
C ASN A 95 11.04 -4.61 14.60
N LEU A 96 10.54 -3.80 13.66
CA LEU A 96 9.38 -2.95 13.90
C LEU A 96 8.09 -3.78 13.95
N GLU A 97 7.27 -3.51 14.95
CA GLU A 97 5.94 -4.11 15.13
C GLU A 97 4.85 -3.32 14.38
N PRO A 98 3.67 -3.94 14.12
CA PRO A 98 2.51 -3.22 13.59
C PRO A 98 2.14 -2.00 14.44
N ILE A 99 2.01 -0.84 13.81
CA ILE A 99 1.66 0.41 14.51
C ILE A 99 0.12 0.54 14.59
N LEU A 100 -0.45 0.13 15.73
CA LEU A 100 -1.89 0.20 15.96
C LEU A 100 -2.43 1.64 15.97
N ALA A 101 -1.75 2.55 16.67
CA ALA A 101 -2.19 3.93 16.83
C ALA A 101 -2.03 4.73 15.53
N PRO A 102 -3.11 5.23 14.89
CA PRO A 102 -3.02 5.91 13.59
C PRO A 102 -2.10 7.14 13.59
N ALA A 103 -2.05 7.88 14.70
CA ALA A 103 -1.24 9.09 14.84
C ALA A 103 0.29 8.81 14.87
N LYS A 104 0.70 7.57 15.16
CA LYS A 104 2.11 7.16 15.22
C LYS A 104 2.61 6.52 13.92
N ARG A 105 1.73 6.29 12.94
CA ARG A 105 2.09 5.65 11.67
C ARG A 105 2.88 6.59 10.78
N TYR A 106 3.72 6.03 9.92
CA TYR A 106 4.39 6.78 8.86
C TYR A 106 3.39 7.17 7.78
N HIS A 107 2.81 8.36 7.93
CA HIS A 107 1.73 8.81 7.06
C HIS A 107 2.28 9.36 5.74
N ILE A 108 1.58 9.07 4.64
CA ILE A 108 1.79 9.71 3.33
C ILE A 108 0.52 10.46 2.97
N LYS A 109 0.66 11.75 2.66
CA LYS A 109 -0.48 12.62 2.31
C LYS A 109 -1.04 12.22 0.93
N ASN A 110 -2.36 12.30 0.76
CA ASN A 110 -2.99 12.15 -0.56
C ASN A 110 -2.48 13.18 -1.57
N LYS A 111 -2.17 14.40 -1.10
CA LYS A 111 -1.55 15.45 -1.93
C LYS A 111 -0.15 15.07 -2.44
N SER A 112 0.56 14.18 -1.75
CA SER A 112 1.85 13.65 -2.21
C SER A 112 1.66 12.47 -3.17
N LEU A 113 0.71 11.57 -2.89
CA LEU A 113 0.44 10.40 -3.74
C LEU A 113 -0.13 10.77 -5.10
N PHE A 114 -1.00 11.79 -5.16
CA PHE A 114 -1.74 12.11 -6.38
C PHE A 114 -0.85 12.56 -7.54
N PRO A 115 0.07 13.53 -7.39
CA PRO A 115 1.02 13.85 -8.45
C PRO A 115 1.86 12.65 -8.87
N LEU A 116 2.36 11.87 -7.91
CA LEU A 116 3.18 10.68 -8.19
C LEU A 116 2.43 9.65 -9.05
N MET A 117 1.13 9.49 -8.82
CA MET A 117 0.25 8.61 -9.58
C MET A 117 0.02 9.14 -11.00
N ILE A 118 -0.42 10.40 -11.13
CA ILE A 118 -0.74 11.00 -12.44
C ILE A 118 0.50 11.12 -13.34
N GLU A 119 1.63 11.51 -12.75
CA GLU A 119 2.91 11.66 -13.46
C GLU A 119 3.64 10.31 -13.63
N LYS A 120 3.07 9.20 -13.15
CA LYS A 120 3.62 7.84 -13.22
C LYS A 120 5.07 7.76 -12.71
N THR A 121 5.33 8.45 -11.61
CA THR A 121 6.67 8.49 -11.00
C THR A 121 7.01 7.12 -10.41
N VAL A 122 8.19 6.61 -10.78
CA VAL A 122 8.72 5.38 -10.17
C VAL A 122 9.16 5.66 -8.75
N VAL A 123 8.56 4.92 -7.82
CA VAL A 123 8.78 5.06 -6.39
C VAL A 123 9.15 3.72 -5.74
N PHE A 124 9.69 3.81 -4.53
CA PHE A 124 10.16 2.72 -3.69
C PHE A 124 9.44 2.84 -2.36
N PHE A 125 8.53 1.91 -2.09
CA PHE A 125 7.94 1.71 -0.78
C PHE A 125 8.83 0.79 0.03
N THR A 126 9.10 1.15 1.27
CA THR A 126 9.69 0.25 2.26
C THR A 126 8.64 0.01 3.34
N LEU A 127 8.36 -1.25 3.66
CA LEU A 127 7.41 -1.63 4.71
C LEU A 127 8.12 -1.78 6.06
N LEU A 128 7.36 -1.84 7.14
CA LEU A 128 7.87 -1.89 8.53
C LEU A 128 8.84 -3.07 8.78
N GLU A 129 8.66 -4.18 8.07
CA GLU A 129 9.50 -5.38 8.19
C GLU A 129 10.59 -5.48 7.12
N GLY A 130 10.80 -4.38 6.38
CA GLY A 130 11.88 -4.24 5.40
C GLY A 130 11.53 -4.68 3.99
N GLU A 131 10.30 -5.14 3.70
CA GLU A 131 9.92 -5.39 2.31
C GLU A 131 9.99 -4.11 1.48
N MET A 132 10.70 -4.18 0.37
CA MET A 132 10.85 -3.10 -0.60
C MET A 132 10.05 -3.42 -1.86
N VAL A 133 9.09 -2.54 -2.15
CA VAL A 133 8.22 -2.63 -3.33
C VAL A 133 8.50 -1.45 -4.25
N ARG A 134 8.97 -1.76 -5.47
CA ARG A 134 9.30 -0.76 -6.49
C ARG A 134 8.25 -0.77 -7.59
N GLY A 135 7.65 0.38 -7.88
CA GLY A 135 6.65 0.49 -8.94
C GLY A 135 6.15 1.91 -9.17
N VAL A 136 5.02 2.00 -9.86
CA VAL A 136 4.27 3.25 -10.06
C VAL A 136 2.92 3.13 -9.36
N ILE A 137 2.48 4.20 -8.71
CA ILE A 137 1.16 4.20 -8.05
C ILE A 137 0.08 4.13 -9.13
N ALA A 138 -0.79 3.13 -9.03
CA ALA A 138 -1.93 2.94 -9.91
C ALA A 138 -3.23 3.47 -9.30
N GLY A 139 -3.30 3.52 -7.97
CA GLY A 139 -4.42 4.06 -7.22
C GLY A 139 -4.16 4.10 -5.73
N PHE A 140 -5.00 4.80 -4.99
CA PHE A 140 -5.00 4.81 -3.54
C PHE A 140 -6.40 5.16 -3.01
N SER A 141 -6.73 4.57 -1.87
CA SER A 141 -7.95 4.84 -1.11
C SER A 141 -7.56 5.48 0.24
N ARG A 142 -8.49 5.48 1.19
CA ARG A 142 -8.20 5.84 2.58
C ARG A 142 -7.16 4.94 3.26
N TYR A 143 -7.14 3.65 2.95
CA TYR A 143 -6.32 2.66 3.68
C TYR A 143 -5.31 1.92 2.81
N GLU A 144 -5.50 1.94 1.50
CA GLU A 144 -4.74 1.14 0.55
C GLU A 144 -4.00 2.02 -0.47
N ILE A 145 -2.91 1.50 -1.01
CA ILE A 145 -2.20 2.05 -2.17
C ILE A 145 -1.93 0.89 -3.12
N THR A 146 -2.44 0.96 -4.34
CA THR A 146 -2.15 0.01 -5.41
C THR A 146 -0.93 0.48 -6.18
N VAL A 147 0.05 -0.40 -6.32
CA VAL A 147 1.32 -0.13 -7.00
C VAL A 147 1.48 -1.14 -8.12
N ASN A 148 1.64 -0.65 -9.35
CA ASN A 148 2.01 -1.49 -10.48
C ASN A 148 3.52 -1.69 -10.49
N LEU A 149 3.94 -2.94 -10.32
CA LEU A 149 5.34 -3.35 -10.41
C LEU A 149 5.81 -3.37 -11.88
N LYS A 150 7.08 -3.76 -12.08
CA LYS A 150 7.62 -4.03 -13.41
C LYS A 150 6.69 -5.03 -14.14
N GLY A 151 6.29 -4.69 -15.37
CA GLY A 151 5.35 -5.50 -16.15
C GLY A 151 3.87 -5.14 -15.91
N GLY A 152 3.57 -4.12 -15.11
CA GLY A 152 2.19 -3.67 -14.88
C GLY A 152 1.42 -4.52 -13.86
N ILE A 153 2.13 -5.33 -13.07
CA ILE A 153 1.53 -6.28 -12.12
C ILE A 153 1.09 -5.53 -10.86
N PRO A 154 -0.21 -5.51 -10.51
CA PRO A 154 -0.70 -4.75 -9.37
C PRO A 154 -0.41 -5.45 -8.04
N VAL A 155 0.11 -4.70 -7.08
CA VAL A 155 0.22 -5.11 -5.67
C VAL A 155 -0.44 -4.05 -4.81
N THR A 156 -1.27 -4.47 -3.86
CA THR A 156 -1.91 -3.55 -2.93
C THR A 156 -1.16 -3.53 -1.60
N LEU A 157 -0.72 -2.34 -1.20
CA LEU A 157 -0.05 -2.07 0.06
C LEU A 157 -1.04 -1.43 1.04
N LEU A 158 -1.01 -1.87 2.29
CA LEU A 158 -1.81 -1.24 3.33
C LEU A 158 -1.02 -0.08 3.94
N ARG A 159 -1.61 1.12 3.99
CA ARG A 159 -0.90 2.34 4.41
C ARG A 159 -0.27 2.26 5.81
N HIS A 160 -0.82 1.43 6.70
CA HIS A 160 -0.29 1.28 8.05
C HIS A 160 1.03 0.50 8.12
N SER A 161 1.32 -0.32 7.11
CA SER A 161 2.51 -1.16 7.05
C SER A 161 3.70 -0.44 6.41
N ILE A 162 3.51 0.77 5.90
CA ILE A 162 4.55 1.55 5.25
C ILE A 162 5.49 2.15 6.31
N PHE A 163 6.78 1.99 6.09
CA PHE A 163 7.85 2.65 6.81
C PHE A 163 8.30 3.93 6.10
N ASP A 164 8.53 3.86 4.79
CA ASP A 164 8.95 5.01 3.98
C ASP A 164 8.46 4.90 2.52
N LEU A 165 8.42 6.04 1.83
CA LEU A 165 8.18 6.16 0.40
C LEU A 165 9.20 7.11 -0.19
N ARG A 166 9.98 6.63 -1.16
CA ARG A 166 11.02 7.44 -1.84
C ARG A 166 10.95 7.39 -3.35
N ASP A 167 11.48 8.41 -4.02
CA ASP A 167 11.77 8.36 -5.46
C ASP A 167 13.19 7.82 -5.73
N LYS A 168 13.57 7.77 -7.01
CA LYS A 168 14.92 7.38 -7.46
C LYS A 168 16.04 8.32 -6.96
N LYS A 169 15.71 9.55 -6.57
CA LYS A 169 16.67 10.53 -6.02
C LYS A 169 16.80 10.43 -4.50
N GLY A 170 16.09 9.47 -3.87
CA GLY A 170 16.07 9.27 -2.43
C GLY A 170 15.20 10.27 -1.67
N ARG A 171 14.39 11.08 -2.37
CA ARG A 171 13.47 12.06 -1.78
C ARG A 171 12.33 11.35 -1.08
N SER A 172 12.11 11.63 0.21
CA SER A 172 11.01 11.02 0.96
C SER A 172 9.68 11.73 0.73
N TYR A 173 8.60 10.97 0.75
CA TYR A 173 7.22 11.46 0.62
C TYR A 173 6.40 11.27 1.89
N LEU A 174 7.05 10.98 3.02
CA LEU A 174 6.40 10.98 4.33
C LEU A 174 5.86 12.36 4.68
N LYS A 175 4.77 12.37 5.46
CA LYS A 175 4.07 13.57 5.93
C LYS A 175 5.02 14.56 6.60
N SER A 176 5.87 14.08 7.51
CA SER A 176 6.84 14.88 8.27
C SER A 176 7.79 15.64 7.35
N PHE A 177 8.22 15.01 6.26
CA PHE A 177 9.09 15.62 5.27
C PHE A 177 8.34 16.60 4.36
N GLN A 178 7.16 16.18 3.89
CA GLN A 178 6.37 16.94 2.92
C GLN A 178 5.66 18.15 3.56
N GLU A 179 5.54 18.22 4.89
CA GLU A 179 5.07 19.43 5.58
C GLU A 179 6.00 20.63 5.44
N VAL A 180 7.30 20.37 5.39
CA VAL A 180 8.33 21.40 5.21
C VAL A 180 8.53 21.69 3.73
N HIS A 181 8.65 20.63 2.92
CA HIS A 181 9.09 20.77 1.54
C HIS A 181 7.99 20.97 0.51
N LYS A 182 6.78 20.48 0.81
CA LYS A 182 5.58 20.61 -0.02
C LYS A 182 5.84 20.32 -1.50
N ASP A 183 6.51 19.21 -1.80
CA ASP A 183 6.93 18.92 -3.19
C ASP A 183 5.74 18.79 -4.15
N TRP A 184 4.53 18.54 -3.64
CA TRP A 184 3.29 18.58 -4.42
C TRP A 184 3.00 19.95 -5.05
N GLU A 185 3.52 21.06 -4.51
CA GLU A 185 3.35 22.41 -5.08
C GLU A 185 4.19 22.63 -6.34
N LYS A 186 5.18 21.76 -6.58
CA LYS A 186 6.05 21.79 -7.78
C LYS A 186 5.46 21.01 -8.95
N SER A 187 4.40 20.25 -8.72
CA SER A 187 3.72 19.49 -9.77
C SER A 187 3.02 20.43 -10.73
N GLY A 188 2.98 20.07 -12.02
CA GLY A 188 2.17 20.78 -13.02
C GLY A 188 0.66 20.72 -12.76
N LEU A 189 0.22 19.90 -11.79
CA LEU A 189 -1.17 19.81 -11.33
C LEU A 189 -1.52 20.86 -10.27
N PHE A 190 -0.53 21.55 -9.69
CA PHE A 190 -0.77 22.53 -8.64
C PHE A 190 -1.28 23.85 -9.23
N VAL A 191 -2.40 24.33 -8.69
CA VAL A 191 -2.99 25.63 -8.99
C VAL A 191 -2.80 26.50 -7.75
N PRO A 192 -2.03 27.60 -7.81
CA PRO A 192 -1.70 28.43 -6.64
C PRO A 192 -2.91 29.15 -6.03
#